data_AF-A0A3C0ZVY5-F1
#
_entry.id   AF-A0A3C0ZVY5-F1
#
_cell.length_a   1.000
_cell.length_b   1.000
_cell.length_c   1.000
_cell.angle_alpha   90.00
_cell.angle_beta   90.00
_cell.angle_gamma   90.00
#
_symmetry.space_group_name_H-M   'P 1'
#
loop_
_entity.id
_entity.type
_entity.pdbx_description
1 polymer ?
#
loop_
_entity_poly.entity_id
_entity_poly.type
_entity_poly.pdbx_seq_one_letter_code
_entity_poly.pdbx_strand_id
1 'polypeptide(L)'
;MSDEMTNSMTDTMIKRIGCILMASGSSVRYGKNKLMEKLDGREVILHTAGNLMEAGFGPLAVTRSEEVKELLDREGIPCLLHDGARKSDTMHAGIR
;
A
#
# COMPACT_ATOMS: atom_id res chain seq x y z
N MET A 1 24.72 -18.48 -23.71
CA MET A 1 23.92 -17.62 -24.61
C MET A 1 22.43 -17.97 -24.61
N SER A 2 22.03 -19.12 -24.07
CA SER A 2 20.62 -19.56 -23.91
C SER A 2 20.00 -19.21 -22.55
N ASP A 3 20.82 -19.02 -21.50
CA ASP A 3 20.31 -18.80 -20.14
C ASP A 3 19.96 -17.33 -19.85
N GLU A 4 20.64 -16.36 -20.47
CA GLU A 4 20.31 -14.93 -20.36
C GLU A 4 18.96 -14.57 -21.00
N MET A 5 18.57 -15.31 -22.06
CA MET A 5 17.34 -15.04 -22.79
C MET A 5 16.10 -15.60 -22.07
N THR A 6 16.28 -16.64 -21.26
CA THR A 6 15.22 -17.20 -20.41
C THR A 6 14.94 -16.30 -19.20
N ASN A 7 15.98 -15.69 -18.61
CA ASN A 7 15.84 -14.72 -17.53
C ASN A 7 15.13 -13.43 -17.96
N SER A 8 15.25 -13.03 -19.24
CA SER A 8 14.56 -11.86 -19.81
C SER A 8 13.06 -12.08 -20.01
N MET A 9 12.63 -13.33 -20.26
CA MET A 9 11.21 -13.66 -20.48
C MET A 9 10.39 -13.75 -19.18
N THR A 10 11.02 -14.10 -18.06
CA THR A 10 10.39 -14.09 -16.74
C THR A 10 10.27 -12.69 -16.13
N ASP A 11 11.13 -11.75 -16.54
CA ASP A 11 11.11 -10.36 -16.07
C ASP A 11 9.93 -9.54 -16.64
N THR A 12 9.32 -10.03 -17.72
CA THR A 12 8.34 -9.26 -18.53
C THR A 12 6.88 -9.66 -18.29
N MET A 13 6.59 -10.70 -17.51
CA MET A 13 5.21 -11.13 -17.23
C MET A 13 4.76 -10.83 -15.80
N ILE A 14 5.38 -9.86 -15.11
CA ILE A 14 4.61 -9.06 -14.17
C ILE A 14 3.69 -8.19 -15.03
N LYS A 15 2.48 -8.70 -15.27
CA LYS A 15 1.34 -7.89 -15.71
C LYS A 15 1.41 -6.59 -14.92
N ARG A 16 1.37 -5.44 -15.60
CA ARG A 16 1.29 -4.10 -14.98
C ARG A 16 0.00 -3.98 -14.17
N ILE A 17 -0.05 -4.63 -13.02
CA ILE A 17 -1.20 -4.67 -12.12
C ILE A 17 -1.03 -3.49 -11.19
N GLY A 18 -1.89 -2.49 -11.34
CA GLY A 18 -2.03 -1.45 -10.33
C GLY A 18 -2.53 -2.07 -9.02
N CYS A 19 -1.86 -1.73 -7.92
CA CYS A 19 -2.25 -2.18 -6.58
C CYS A 19 -2.62 -0.95 -5.75
N ILE A 20 -3.88 -0.86 -5.32
CA ILE A 20 -4.34 0.22 -4.44
C ILE A 20 -4.59 -0.37 -3.06
N LEU A 21 -3.82 0.11 -2.08
CA LEU A 21 -4.01 -0.23 -0.67
C LEU A 21 -4.98 0.78 -0.05
N MET A 22 -6.25 0.39 0.02
CA MET A 22 -7.29 1.21 0.64
C MET A 22 -7.09 1.26 2.16
N ALA A 23 -6.58 2.38 2.65
CA ALA A 23 -6.14 2.56 4.03
C ALA A 23 -6.82 3.78 4.67
N SER A 24 -8.16 3.79 4.73
CA SER A 24 -8.94 5.00 5.08
C SER A 24 -8.61 5.65 6.43
N GLY A 25 -7.91 4.95 7.33
CA GLY A 25 -7.44 5.47 8.63
C GLY A 25 -8.54 5.85 9.62
N SER A 26 -9.80 5.53 9.34
CA SER A 26 -10.96 6.00 10.11
C SER A 26 -11.50 4.97 11.10
N SER A 27 -11.02 3.73 11.05
CA SER A 27 -11.46 2.67 11.96
C SER A 27 -10.57 2.64 13.20
N VAL A 28 -11.18 2.45 14.36
CA VAL A 28 -10.46 2.31 15.63
C VAL A 28 -10.47 0.87 16.14
N ARG A 29 -9.41 0.47 16.86
CA ARG A 29 -9.37 -0.70 17.76
C ARG A 29 -8.70 -0.26 19.05
N TYR A 30 -9.29 -0.64 20.18
CA TYR A 30 -8.78 -0.25 21.51
C TYR A 30 -8.61 1.28 21.68
N GLY A 31 -9.48 2.07 21.04
CA GLY A 31 -9.48 3.54 21.14
C GLY A 31 -8.48 4.27 20.25
N LYS A 32 -7.68 3.54 19.45
CA LYS A 32 -6.66 4.09 18.56
C LYS A 32 -6.88 3.66 17.12
N ASN A 33 -6.25 4.34 16.17
CA ASN A 33 -6.36 4.00 14.76
C ASN A 33 -5.88 2.55 14.52
N LYS A 34 -6.75 1.70 13.98
CA LYS A 34 -6.48 0.27 13.75
C LYS A 34 -5.19 0.05 12.94
N LEU A 35 -4.88 0.94 12.02
CA LEU A 35 -3.74 0.83 11.12
C LEU A 35 -2.40 1.11 11.82
N MET A 36 -2.44 1.92 12.88
CA MET A 36 -1.30 2.35 13.69
C MET A 36 -1.02 1.41 14.87
N GLU A 37 -1.96 0.50 15.17
CA GLU A 37 -1.72 -0.51 16.19
C GLU A 37 -0.63 -1.48 15.75
N LYS A 38 0.14 -1.95 16.73
CA LYS A 38 1.25 -2.87 16.49
C LYS A 38 0.75 -4.32 16.54
N LEU A 39 1.10 -5.07 15.51
CA LEU A 39 1.05 -6.53 15.46
C LEU A 39 2.50 -7.00 15.43
N ASP A 40 2.91 -7.91 16.30
CA ASP A 40 4.30 -8.41 16.35
C ASP A 40 5.39 -7.30 16.35
N GLY A 41 5.09 -6.17 17.02
CA GLY A 41 6.02 -5.05 17.19
C GLY A 41 6.03 -4.01 16.06
N ARG A 42 5.30 -4.23 14.96
CA ARG A 42 5.22 -3.33 13.80
C ARG A 42 3.78 -2.96 13.47
N GLU A 43 3.58 -1.75 12.95
CA GLU A 43 2.26 -1.22 12.64
C GLU A 43 1.56 -2.08 11.57
N VAL A 44 0.27 -2.37 11.78
CA VAL A 44 -0.52 -3.25 10.89
C VAL A 44 -0.47 -2.80 9.43
N ILE A 45 -0.46 -1.49 9.17
CA ILE A 45 -0.37 -0.97 7.80
C ILE A 45 0.97 -1.30 7.14
N LEU A 46 2.07 -1.30 7.90
CA LEU A 46 3.40 -1.60 7.38
C LEU A 46 3.58 -3.08 7.08
N HIS A 47 2.95 -3.98 7.85
CA HIS A 47 2.89 -5.39 7.47
C HIS A 47 2.19 -5.58 6.12
N THR A 48 1.05 -4.91 5.92
CA THR A 48 0.26 -5.04 4.71
C THR A 48 1.02 -4.53 3.50
N ALA A 49 1.59 -3.32 3.59
CA ALA A 49 2.38 -2.73 2.53
C ALA A 49 3.66 -3.54 2.23
N GLY A 50 4.38 -3.97 3.27
CA GLY A 50 5.57 -4.81 3.15
C GLY A 50 5.29 -6.10 2.38
N ASN A 51 4.26 -6.85 2.78
CA ASN A 51 3.90 -8.11 2.12
C ASN A 51 3.50 -7.92 0.65
N LEU A 52 2.85 -6.80 0.30
CA LEU A 52 2.52 -6.48 -1.10
C LEU A 52 3.78 -6.21 -1.93
N MET A 53 4.75 -5.47 -1.38
CA MET A 53 6.03 -5.20 -2.04
C MET A 53 6.87 -6.48 -2.20
N GLU A 54 6.93 -7.32 -1.16
CA GLU A 54 7.60 -8.62 -1.22
C GLU A 54 6.97 -9.56 -2.26
N ALA A 55 5.65 -9.47 -2.46
CA ALA A 55 4.94 -10.19 -3.51
C ALA A 55 5.10 -9.57 -4.92
N GLY A 56 5.90 -8.51 -5.08
CA GLY A 56 6.20 -7.88 -6.36
C GLY A 56 5.19 -6.83 -6.83
N PHE A 57 4.28 -6.37 -5.97
CA PHE A 57 3.37 -5.26 -6.29
C PHE A 57 4.03 -3.91 -6.01
N GLY A 58 3.64 -2.89 -6.79
CA GLY A 58 3.89 -1.48 -6.46
C GLY A 58 2.63 -0.84 -5.85
N PRO A 59 2.36 -1.01 -4.54
CA PRO A 59 1.14 -0.50 -3.93
C PRO A 59 1.17 1.03 -3.80
N LEU A 60 0.05 1.67 -4.16
CA LEU A 60 -0.28 3.02 -3.75
C LEU A 60 -1.27 2.94 -2.58
N ALA A 61 -0.83 3.34 -1.39
CA ALA A 61 -1.72 3.50 -0.26
C ALA A 61 -2.58 4.74 -0.43
N VAL A 62 -3.86 4.66 -0.12
CA VAL A 62 -4.78 5.79 -0.19
C VAL A 62 -5.49 5.92 1.16
N THR A 63 -5.31 7.06 1.82
CA THR A 63 -5.71 7.28 3.23
C THR A 63 -6.42 8.62 3.42
N ARG A 64 -7.16 8.74 4.53
CA ARG A 64 -7.71 10.00 5.04
C ARG A 64 -7.10 10.42 6.37
N SER A 65 -6.14 9.63 6.86
CA SER A 65 -5.45 9.86 8.13
C SER A 65 -4.04 10.36 7.83
N GLU A 66 -3.75 11.57 8.31
CA GLU A 66 -2.43 12.17 8.21
C GLU A 66 -1.37 11.36 8.94
N GLU A 67 -1.70 10.84 10.12
CA GLU A 67 -0.81 9.96 10.88
C GLU A 67 -0.37 8.73 10.06
N VAL A 68 -1.29 8.13 9.29
CA VAL A 68 -0.97 7.01 8.39
C VAL A 68 -0.12 7.47 7.21
N LYS A 69 -0.40 8.65 6.64
CA LYS A 69 0.38 9.24 5.54
C LYS A 69 1.82 9.50 5.97
N GLU A 70 2.02 10.14 7.12
CA GLU A 70 3.32 10.45 7.70
C GLU A 70 4.13 9.18 8.00
N LEU A 71 3.48 8.14 8.53
CA LEU A 71 4.13 6.85 8.77
C LEU A 71 4.61 6.23 7.45
N LEU A 72 3.76 6.18 6.42
CA LEU A 72 4.11 5.57 5.14
C LEU A 72 5.19 6.35 4.38
N ASP A 73 5.15 7.69 4.44
CA ASP A 73 6.17 8.55 3.86
C ASP A 73 7.54 8.31 4.49
N ARG A 74 7.59 8.17 5.82
CA ARG A 74 8.83 7.86 6.55
C ARG A 74 9.45 6.54 6.11
N GLU A 75 8.60 5.57 5.77
CA GLU A 75 9.01 4.24 5.29
C GLU A 75 9.20 4.19 3.77
N GLY A 76 9.05 5.32 3.05
CA GLY A 76 9.23 5.40 1.60
C GLY A 76 8.13 4.70 0.78
N ILE A 77 6.97 4.42 1.39
CA ILE A 77 5.85 3.75 0.73
C ILE A 77 4.95 4.78 0.05
N PRO A 78 4.67 4.67 -1.26
CA PRO A 78 3.79 5.61 -1.95
C PRO A 78 2.42 5.73 -1.29
N CYS A 79 2.06 6.94 -0.89
CA CYS A 79 0.80 7.19 -0.22
C CYS A 79 0.15 8.49 -0.72
N LEU A 80 -1.16 8.45 -0.92
CA LEU A 80 -1.99 9.60 -1.27
C LEU A 80 -3.00 9.86 -0.16
N LEU A 81 -3.02 11.11 0.30
CA LEU A 81 -4.06 11.61 1.19
C LEU A 81 -5.27 12.10 0.36
N HIS A 82 -6.48 11.78 0.81
CA HIS A 82 -7.71 12.32 0.26
C HIS A 82 -8.72 12.68 1.36
N ASP A 83 -9.71 13.50 1.01
CA ASP A 83 -10.79 13.97 1.89
C ASP A 83 -12.17 13.36 1.54
N GLY A 84 -12.27 12.61 0.43
CA GLY A 84 -13.50 11.96 -0.02
C GLY A 84 -14.18 11.07 1.03
N ALA A 85 -15.50 11.20 1.15
CA ALA A 85 -16.29 10.49 2.16
C ALA A 85 -16.55 9.01 1.81
N ARG A 86 -16.58 8.67 0.51
CA ARG A 86 -16.98 7.34 0.03
C ARG A 86 -15.76 6.46 -0.26
N LYS A 87 -15.94 5.15 -0.13
CA LYS A 87 -14.92 4.15 -0.53
C LYS A 87 -14.54 4.27 -2.00
N SER A 88 -15.47 4.65 -2.86
CA SER A 88 -15.21 4.90 -4.29
C SER A 88 -14.23 6.05 -4.52
N ASP A 89 -14.18 7.03 -3.61
CA ASP A 89 -13.30 8.19 -3.77
C ASP A 89 -11.82 7.78 -3.60
N THR A 90 -11.55 6.81 -2.71
CA THR A 90 -10.24 6.16 -2.56
C THR A 90 -9.79 5.48 -3.87
N MET A 91 -10.70 4.82 -4.59
CA MET A 91 -10.39 4.19 -5.87
C MET A 91 -10.08 5.23 -6.95
N HIS A 92 -10.95 6.24 -7.10
CA HIS A 92 -10.73 7.30 -8.10
C HIS A 92 -9.43 8.07 -7.85
N ALA A 93 -9.07 8.28 -6.59
CA ALA A 93 -7.82 8.95 -6.25
C ALA A 93 -6.56 8.13 -6.61
N GLY A 94 -6.67 6.80 -6.62
CA GLY A 94 -5.55 5.89 -6.87
C GLY A 94 -5.35 5.41 -8.31
N ILE A 95 -6.33 5.61 -9.22
CA ILE A 95 -6.28 5.13 -10.63
C ILE A 95 -5.86 6.27 -11.60
N ARG A 96 -4.97 7.16 -11.18
CA ARG A 96 -4.51 8.26 -12.06
C ARG A 96 -3.64 7.78 -13.21
#